data_AF-A0A6N9US87-F1
#
_entry.id   AF-A0A6N9US87-F1
#
_cell.length_a   1.000
_cell.length_b   1.000
_cell.length_c   1.000
_cell.angle_alpha   90.00
_cell.angle_beta   90.00
_cell.angle_gamma   90.00
#
_symmetry.space_group_name_H-M   'P 1'
#
loop_
_entity.id
_entity.type
_entity.pdbx_description
1 polymer ?
#
loop_
_entity_poly.entity_id
_entity_poly.type
_entity_poly.pdbx_seq_one_letter_code
_entity_poly.pdbx_strand_id
1 'polypeptide(L)' 'MELVTDERVFAGLASEWRRLYGRCATATPFQSHAWLRSWWRSYGSPGRLRLVLARDGRELVAAAPLMLVRRPV' A
#
# COMPACT_ATOMS: atom_id res chain seq x y z
N MET A 1 9.13 -0.84 -11.21
CA MET A 1 8.67 -1.29 -9.87
C MET A 1 9.44 -0.52 -8.81
N GLU A 2 8.77 -0.15 -7.72
CA GLU A 2 9.31 0.68 -6.63
C GLU A 2 8.97 0.02 -5.29
N LEU A 3 9.92 0.03 -4.34
CA LEU A 3 9.69 -0.39 -2.96
C LEU A 3 9.67 0.83 -2.04
N VAL A 4 8.51 1.08 -1.44
CA VAL A 4 8.32 2.10 -0.41
C VAL A 4 8.38 1.48 0.98
N THR A 5 9.20 2.04 1.85
CA THR A 5 9.34 1.63 3.25
C THR A 5 9.06 2.76 4.24
N ASP A 6 8.91 4.00 3.76
CA ASP A 6 8.58 5.18 4.58
C ASP A 6 7.06 5.36 4.69
N GLU A 7 6.57 5.46 5.91
CA GLU A 7 5.13 5.59 6.22
C GLU A 7 4.53 6.92 5.75
N ARG A 8 5.33 7.99 5.67
CA ARG A 8 4.91 9.29 5.15
C ARG A 8 4.67 9.22 3.65
N VAL A 9 5.53 8.48 2.93
CA VAL A 9 5.33 8.20 1.51
C VAL A 9 4.07 7.36 1.34
N PHE A 10 3.86 6.32 2.15
CA PHE A 10 2.61 5.55 2.12
C PHE A 10 1.38 6.44 2.36
N ALA A 11 1.41 7.37 3.32
CA ALA A 11 0.32 8.32 3.54
C ALA A 11 0.08 9.24 2.32
N GLY A 12 1.14 9.68 1.64
CA GLY A 12 1.07 10.54 0.46
C GLY A 12 0.43 9.90 -0.77
N LEU A 13 0.42 8.56 -0.87
CA LEU A 13 -0.15 7.83 -2.00
C LEU A 13 -1.69 7.81 -2.04
N ALA A 14 -2.37 8.42 -1.07
CA ALA A 14 -3.83 8.36 -0.92
C ALA A 14 -4.60 8.69 -2.20
N SER A 15 -4.20 9.75 -2.91
CA SER A 15 -4.90 10.21 -4.12
C SER A 15 -4.69 9.27 -5.31
N GLU A 16 -3.45 8.81 -5.54
CA GLU A 16 -3.11 7.86 -6.61
C GLU A 16 -3.79 6.51 -6.38
N TRP A 17 -3.76 6.04 -5.14
CA TRP A 17 -4.38 4.77 -4.75
C TRP A 17 -5.90 4.82 -4.90
N ARG A 18 -6.56 5.94 -4.58
CA ARG A 18 -8.01 6.08 -4.80
C ARG A 18 -8.37 5.94 -6.28
N ARG A 19 -7.55 6.48 -7.19
CA ARG A 19 -7.74 6.30 -8.64
C ARG A 19 -7.52 4.84 -9.07
N LEU A 20 -6.46 4.20 -8.58
CA LEU A 20 -6.21 2.77 -8.81
C LEU A 20 -7.40 1.92 -8.34
N TYR A 21 -7.84 2.15 -7.10
CA TYR A 21 -8.98 1.44 -6.48
C TYR A 21 -10.26 1.61 -7.31
N GLY A 22 -10.57 2.84 -7.74
CA GLY A 22 -11.79 3.13 -8.51
C GLY A 22 -11.84 2.47 -9.90
N ARG A 23 -10.71 2.04 -10.46
CA ARG A 23 -10.65 1.34 -11.75
C ARG A 23 -10.60 -0.19 -11.62
N CYS A 24 -10.39 -0.71 -10.42
CA CYS A 24 -10.30 -2.14 -10.18
C CYS A 24 -11.68 -2.66 -9.75
N ALA A 25 -12.43 -3.22 -10.70
CA ALA A 25 -13.79 -3.71 -10.46
C ALA A 25 -13.86 -4.84 -9.41
N THR A 26 -12.76 -5.56 -9.19
CA THR A 26 -12.63 -6.64 -8.22
C THR A 26 -12.01 -6.18 -6.89
N ALA A 27 -11.73 -4.88 -6.72
CA ALA A 27 -11.19 -4.37 -5.47
C ALA A 27 -12.21 -4.51 -4.33
N THR A 28 -11.76 -5.16 -3.26
CA THR A 28 -12.51 -5.26 -2.00
C THR A 28 -12.26 -4.03 -1.13
N PRO A 29 -13.17 -3.65 -0.22
CA PRO A 29 -12.97 -2.53 0.71
C PRO A 29 -11.65 -2.59 1.50
N PHE A 30 -11.15 -3.80 1.77
CA PHE A 30 -9.88 -4.04 2.47
C PHE A 30 -8.64 -3.60 1.68
N GLN A 31 -8.77 -3.38 0.37
CA GLN A 31 -7.70 -2.89 -0.50
C GLN A 31 -7.74 -1.36 -0.67
N SER A 32 -8.68 -0.67 -0.02
CA SER A 32 -8.71 0.78 0.00
C SER A 32 -7.53 1.34 0.79
N HIS A 33 -6.96 2.46 0.34
CA HIS A 33 -5.86 3.12 1.04
C HIS A 33 -6.22 3.48 2.48
N ALA A 34 -7.44 3.97 2.71
CA ALA A 34 -7.91 4.34 4.04
C ALA A 34 -7.91 3.14 5.00
N TRP A 35 -8.42 1.99 4.55
CA TRP A 35 -8.41 0.76 5.34
C TRP A 35 -6.99 0.31 5.65
N LEU A 36 -6.14 0.18 4.62
CA LEU A 36 -4.76 -0.29 4.77
C LEU A 36 -3.91 0.63 5.63
N ARG A 37 -4.09 1.96 5.53
CA ARG A 37 -3.41 2.93 6.39
C ARG A 37 -3.89 2.86 7.83
N SER A 38 -5.18 2.60 8.05
CA SER A 38 -5.71 2.36 9.39
C SER A 38 -5.11 1.09 9.98
N TRP A 39 -5.14 -0.01 9.22
CA TRP A 39 -4.56 -1.28 9.61
C TRP A 39 -3.06 -1.15 9.95
N TRP A 40 -2.29 -0.46 9.11
CA TRP A 40 -0.86 -0.23 9.37
C TRP A 40 -0.63 0.57 10.64
N ARG A 41 -1.44 1.60 10.91
CA ARG A 41 -1.33 2.40 12.14
C ARG A 41 -1.66 1.61 13.41
N SER A 42 -2.58 0.65 13.31
CA SER A 42 -3.01 -0.16 14.45
C SER A 42 -2.13 -1.40 14.68
N TYR A 43 -1.66 -2.04 13.62
CA TYR A 43 -1.02 -3.37 13.68
C TYR A 43 0.38 -3.41 13.07
N GLY A 44 0.77 -2.40 12.29
CA GLY A 44 2.10 -2.29 11.73
C GLY A 44 3.17 -2.10 12.80
N SER A 45 4.41 -2.38 12.46
CA SER A 45 5.55 -2.05 13.32
C SER A 45 6.58 -1.22 12.55
N PRO A 46 7.21 -0.23 13.20
CA PRO A 46 8.25 0.59 12.58
C PRO A 46 9.31 -0.26 11.87
N GLY A 47 9.72 0.16 10.67
CA GLY A 47 10.74 -0.51 9.86
C GLY A 47 10.28 -1.77 9.11
N ARG A 48 9.04 -2.24 9.33
CA ARG A 48 8.50 -3.45 8.69
C ARG A 48 7.64 -3.18 7.45
N LEU A 49 7.34 -1.92 7.13
CA LEU A 49 6.51 -1.58 5.98
C LEU A 49 7.22 -2.01 4.69
N ARG A 50 6.52 -2.77 3.84
CA ARG A 50 6.98 -3.11 2.49
C ARG A 50 5.83 -2.84 1.54
N LEU A 51 5.87 -1.70 0.88
CA LEU A 51 4.86 -1.35 -0.11
C LEU A 51 5.47 -1.43 -1.49
N VAL A 52 5.05 -2.44 -2.26
CA VAL A 52 5.52 -2.64 -3.63
C VAL A 52 4.57 -1.94 -4.58
N LEU A 53 5.10 -1.04 -5.40
CA LEU A 53 4.34 -0.26 -6.37
C LEU A 53 4.79 -0.61 -7.79
N ALA A 54 3.82 -0.80 -8.68
CA ALA A 54 4.05 -0.86 -10.11
C ALA A 54 3.49 0.41 -10.76
N ARG A 55 4.30 1.05 -11.59
CA ARG A 55 3.94 2.26 -12.33
C ARG A 55 4.12 2.02 -13.82
N ASP A 56 3.20 2.57 -14.61
CA ASP A 56 3.35 2.79 -16.04
C ASP A 56 3.55 4.28 -16.27
N GLY A 57 4.79 4.68 -16.59
CA GLY A 57 5.21 6.08 -16.54
C GLY A 57 4.97 6.71 -15.16
N ARG A 58 4.06 7.70 -15.09
CA ARG A 58 3.67 8.37 -13.83
C ARG A 58 2.47 7.72 -13.16
N GLU A 59 1.79 6.82 -13.84
CA GLU A 59 0.53 6.25 -13.37
C GLU A 59 0.75 5.04 -12.48
N LEU A 60 0.13 5.04 -11.30
CA LEU A 60 0.11 3.87 -10.42
C LEU A 60 -0.87 2.82 -10.95
N VAL A 61 -0.34 1.66 -11.35
CA VAL A 61 -1.13 0.57 -11.96
C VAL A 61 -1.32 -0.63 -11.05
N ALA A 62 -0.45 -0.80 -10.04
CA ALA A 62 -0.66 -1.79 -8.97
C ALA A 62 0.03 -1.38 -7.67
N ALA A 63 -0.51 -1.86 -6.55
CA ALA A 63 0.06 -1.69 -5.23
C ALA A 63 -0.12 -2.97 -4.41
N ALA A 64 0.95 -3.44 -3.76
CA ALA A 64 0.94 -4.56 -2.83
C ALA A 64 1.49 -4.10 -1.47
N PRO A 65 0.61 -3.83 -0.49
CA PRO A 65 1.00 -3.51 0.88
C PRO A 65 1.32 -4.79 1.63
N LEU A 66 2.54 -4.89 2.14
CA LEU A 66 3.08 -6.04 2.84
C LEU A 66 3.73 -5.60 4.16
N MET A 67 3.82 -6.53 5.09
CA MET A 67 4.57 -6.37 6.34
C MET A 67 5.69 -7.41 6.40
N LEU A 68 6.93 -6.98 6.62
CA LEU A 68 8.05 -7.88 6.83
C LEU A 68 7.90 -8.60 8.17
N VAL A 69 7.80 -9.93 8.14
CA VAL A 69 7.83 -10.79 9.34
C VAL A 69 9.15 -11.57 9.32
N ARG A 70 9.90 -11.55 10.44
CA ARG A 70 11.22 -12.21 10.58
C ARG A 70 11.17 -13.45 11.48
N ARG A 71 10.03 -14.12 11.56
CA ARG A 71 9.85 -15.36 12.33
C ARG A 71 9.30 -16.44 11.41
N PRO A 72 9.63 -17.73 11.64
CA PRO A 72 8.87 -18.81 11.01
C PRO A 72 7.42 -18.67 11.48
N VAL A 73 6.50 -18.83 10.53
CA VAL A 73 5.07 -18.98 10.82
C VAL A 73 4.83 -20.34 11.43
#